data_AF-A0A318S8C6-F1
#
_entry.id   AF-A0A318S8C6-F1
#
_cell.length_a   1.000
_cell.length_b   1.000
_cell.length_c   1.000
_cell.angle_alpha   90.00
_cell.angle_beta   90.00
_cell.angle_gamma   90.00
#
_symmetry.space_group_name_H-M   'P 1'
#
loop_
_entity.id
_entity.type
_entity.pdbx_description
1 polymer ?
#
loop_
_entity_poly.entity_id
_entity_poly.type
_entity_poly.pdbx_seq_one_letter_code
_entity_poly.pdbx_strand_id
1 'polypeptide(L)'
;MTATPSTLSTPARRQRKLSLRAKLLIGFTLIFTVVFAAAFYWFYWFSTENALARIRQDLVETAAGAAANIDGENLSRLAASGKANKAGFSDDPRYKREIDEFQRIHAIEPRAWPYTYVRGTKENEIVWMTDLWSTTDDVRRAVQFKDTFVSKGNLWRGLTQVQLNMPRNRRGADLSETFWGRLGLTSFNPLGRVGYEDEWGKWVSAYHPILDSKGQVVGAVGIDFTASEVDDVQNAILGQVALVFAMVYLVLFFLVYIVSGVLTRPITVLTAAAEKVGDGDYNQDFGRLVRVRTRDEIVVLAQVLTGMTEKVREREQSLRREVLELRIEIDQAKKEKQVKEIVDTDFFRDLKGKAASMRARASQPRADESDTDPREPSP
;
A
#
# COMPACT_ATOMS: atom_id res chain seq x y z
N MET A 1 -64.66 -6.43 -20.21
CA MET A 1 -63.38 -5.71 -20.27
C MET A 1 -62.90 -5.47 -18.85
N THR A 2 -62.02 -6.32 -18.34
CA THR A 2 -61.31 -6.12 -17.08
C THR A 2 -59.88 -6.62 -17.30
N ALA A 3 -58.98 -5.68 -17.52
CA ALA A 3 -57.58 -5.95 -17.80
C ALA A 3 -56.86 -6.38 -16.52
N THR A 4 -56.22 -7.54 -16.57
CA THR A 4 -55.29 -8.02 -15.54
C THR A 4 -53.99 -7.19 -15.65
N PRO A 5 -53.43 -6.64 -14.56
CA PRO A 5 -52.16 -5.93 -14.66
C PRO A 5 -51.02 -6.94 -14.82
N SER A 6 -50.28 -6.79 -15.90
CA SER A 6 -49.01 -7.45 -16.18
C SER A 6 -47.96 -7.04 -15.16
N THR A 7 -47.47 -8.01 -14.38
CA THR A 7 -46.31 -7.83 -13.50
C THR A 7 -45.05 -7.72 -14.35
N LEU A 8 -44.56 -6.49 -14.52
CA LEU A 8 -43.25 -6.22 -15.09
C LEU A 8 -42.17 -6.81 -14.16
N SER A 9 -41.48 -7.84 -14.64
CA SER A 9 -40.29 -8.39 -13.99
C SER A 9 -39.13 -7.40 -14.10
N THR A 10 -38.78 -6.76 -12.98
CA THR A 10 -37.58 -5.93 -12.86
C THR A 10 -36.33 -6.79 -13.13
N PRO A 11 -35.43 -6.42 -14.05
CA PRO A 11 -34.23 -7.19 -14.30
C PRO A 11 -33.34 -7.19 -13.06
N ALA A 12 -33.04 -8.38 -12.54
CA ALA A 12 -32.17 -8.58 -11.39
C ALA A 12 -30.80 -7.93 -11.63
N ARG A 13 -30.46 -6.93 -10.79
CA ARG A 13 -29.17 -6.23 -10.79
C ARG A 13 -28.05 -7.26 -10.60
N ARG A 14 -27.37 -7.62 -11.68
CA ARG A 14 -26.27 -8.59 -11.72
C ARG A 14 -25.16 -8.14 -10.77
N GLN A 15 -25.16 -8.65 -9.53
CA GLN A 15 -24.10 -8.39 -8.56
C GLN A 15 -22.81 -8.99 -9.12
N ARG A 16 -21.91 -8.12 -9.62
CA ARG A 16 -20.58 -8.54 -10.08
C ARG A 16 -19.81 -9.07 -8.88
N LYS A 17 -19.78 -10.40 -8.69
CA LYS A 17 -18.94 -11.05 -7.68
C LYS A 17 -17.47 -10.88 -8.09
N LEU A 18 -16.71 -10.12 -7.30
CA LEU A 18 -15.26 -10.00 -7.46
C LEU A 18 -14.60 -11.36 -7.21
N SER A 19 -13.62 -11.71 -8.05
CA SER A 19 -12.83 -12.93 -7.87
C SER A 19 -12.02 -12.88 -6.57
N LEU A 20 -11.70 -14.04 -5.99
CA LEU A 20 -10.88 -14.12 -4.78
C LEU A 20 -9.53 -13.41 -4.97
N ARG A 21 -8.94 -13.54 -6.17
CA ARG A 21 -7.72 -12.85 -6.56
C ARG A 21 -7.86 -11.33 -6.48
N ALA A 22 -8.95 -10.78 -7.03
CA ALA A 22 -9.20 -9.34 -7.00
C ALA A 22 -9.39 -8.82 -5.57
N LYS A 23 -10.09 -9.58 -4.70
CA LYS A 23 -10.27 -9.21 -3.29
C LYS A 23 -8.94 -9.14 -2.55
N LEU A 24 -8.07 -10.15 -2.71
CA LEU A 24 -6.74 -10.16 -2.10
C LEU A 24 -5.88 -9.01 -2.64
N LEU A 25 -5.85 -8.82 -3.96
CA LEU A 25 -5.11 -7.71 -4.57
C LEU A 25 -5.53 -6.37 -3.99
N ILE A 26 -6.85 -6.08 -3.94
CA ILE A 26 -7.37 -4.84 -3.39
C ILE A 26 -7.02 -4.70 -1.91
N GLY A 27 -7.23 -5.75 -1.11
CA GLY A 27 -6.97 -5.73 0.33
C GLY A 27 -5.50 -5.46 0.65
N PHE A 28 -4.59 -6.22 0.04
CA PHE A 28 -3.15 -6.02 0.23
C PHE A 28 -2.68 -4.68 -0.31
N THR A 29 -3.15 -4.27 -1.49
CA THR A 29 -2.79 -2.97 -2.07
C THR A 29 -3.20 -1.83 -1.15
N LEU A 30 -4.40 -1.88 -0.56
CA LEU A 30 -4.89 -0.84 0.35
C LEU A 30 -4.06 -0.77 1.64
N ILE A 31 -3.80 -1.92 2.26
CA ILE A 31 -2.95 -1.99 3.47
C ILE A 31 -1.55 -1.48 3.17
N PHE A 32 -0.92 -1.98 2.10
CA PHE A 32 0.42 -1.56 1.73
C PHE A 32 0.45 -0.08 1.38
N THR A 33 -0.52 0.46 0.63
CA THR A 33 -0.58 1.89 0.29
C THR A 33 -0.54 2.76 1.54
N VAL A 34 -1.31 2.42 2.58
CA VAL A 34 -1.33 3.19 3.84
C VAL A 34 0.03 3.14 4.54
N VAL A 35 0.60 1.94 4.71
CA VAL A 35 1.92 1.76 5.35
C VAL A 35 3.00 2.47 4.56
N PHE A 36 2.96 2.37 3.23
CA PHE A 36 3.94 2.97 2.34
C PHE A 36 3.86 4.48 2.33
N ALA A 37 2.65 5.05 2.33
CA ALA A 37 2.44 6.48 2.45
C ALA A 37 2.96 7.02 3.79
N ALA A 38 2.71 6.30 4.90
CA ALA A 38 3.23 6.67 6.21
C ALA A 38 4.77 6.63 6.25
N ALA A 39 5.38 5.57 5.72
CA ALA A 39 6.83 5.42 5.64
C ALA A 39 7.47 6.47 4.73
N PHE A 40 6.87 6.73 3.56
CA PHE A 40 7.31 7.77 2.62
C PHE A 40 7.35 9.14 3.30
N TYR A 41 6.25 9.49 3.97
CA TYR A 41 6.11 10.76 4.66
C TYR A 41 7.11 10.91 5.81
N TRP A 42 7.29 9.87 6.61
CA TRP A 42 8.29 9.84 7.68
C TRP A 42 9.70 10.01 7.13
N PHE A 43 10.05 9.29 6.06
CA PHE A 43 11.38 9.35 5.47
C PHE A 43 11.67 10.71 4.82
N TYR A 44 10.70 11.27 4.10
CA TYR A 44 10.79 12.61 3.53
C TYR A 44 11.02 13.66 4.61
N TRP A 45 10.24 13.62 5.69
CA TRP A 45 10.42 14.52 6.84
C TRP A 45 11.80 14.36 7.47
N PHE A 46 12.20 13.13 7.79
CA PHE A 46 13.49 12.83 8.42
C PHE A 46 14.67 13.33 7.56
N SER A 47 14.62 13.06 6.25
CA SER A 47 15.67 13.47 5.31
C SER A 47 15.73 14.99 5.18
N THR A 48 14.58 15.65 5.09
CA THR A 48 14.49 17.10 4.99
C THR A 48 14.99 17.79 6.25
N GLU A 49 14.57 17.33 7.44
CA GLU A 49 15.01 17.92 8.71
C GLU A 49 16.52 17.75 8.90
N ASN A 50 17.09 16.59 8.55
CA ASN A 50 18.53 16.37 8.60
C ASN A 50 19.30 17.24 7.61
N ALA A 51 18.79 17.43 6.39
CA ALA A 51 19.40 18.30 5.40
C ALA A 51 19.36 19.77 5.87
N LEU A 52 18.24 20.22 6.40
CA LEU A 52 18.08 21.57 6.96
C LEU A 52 18.93 21.79 8.21
N ALA A 53 19.09 20.77 9.06
CA ALA A 53 19.96 20.83 10.22
C ALA A 53 21.43 21.04 9.81
N ARG A 54 21.88 20.37 8.74
CA ARG A 54 23.20 20.58 8.13
C ARG A 54 23.33 22.00 7.58
N ILE A 55 22.38 22.46 6.77
CA ILE A 55 22.38 23.84 6.24
C ILE A 55 22.47 24.86 7.37
N ARG A 56 21.70 24.67 8.44
CA ARG A 56 21.74 25.53 9.63
C ARG A 56 23.13 25.55 10.27
N GLN A 57 23.74 24.39 10.41
CA GLN A 57 25.07 24.25 10.99
C GLN A 57 26.12 24.95 10.10
N ASP A 58 26.13 24.66 8.80
CA ASP A 58 27.03 25.27 7.82
C ASP A 58 26.91 26.80 7.86
N LEU A 59 25.69 27.33 7.93
CA LEU A 59 25.44 28.77 7.95
C LEU A 59 25.99 29.44 9.21
N VAL A 60 25.79 28.83 10.38
CA VAL A 60 26.32 29.34 11.66
C VAL A 60 27.84 29.26 11.71
N GLU A 61 28.41 28.15 11.25
CA GLU A 61 29.87 27.96 11.19
C GLU A 61 30.52 28.94 10.21
N THR A 62 29.90 29.16 9.05
CA THR A 62 30.36 30.15 8.06
C THR A 62 30.28 31.57 8.62
N ALA A 63 29.19 31.93 9.31
CA ALA A 63 29.05 33.24 9.94
C ALA A 63 30.07 33.45 11.06
N ALA A 64 30.34 32.42 11.87
CA ALA A 64 31.37 32.46 12.91
C ALA A 64 32.78 32.61 12.31
N GLY A 65 33.10 31.86 11.26
CA GLY A 65 34.37 31.98 10.54
C GLY A 65 34.55 33.36 9.89
N ALA A 66 33.51 33.87 9.25
CA ALA A 66 33.50 35.22 8.69
C ALA A 66 33.74 36.29 9.76
N ALA A 67 33.03 36.21 10.89
CA ALA A 67 33.19 37.15 12.00
C ALA A 67 34.61 37.15 12.58
N ALA A 68 35.28 35.99 12.60
CA ALA A 68 36.65 35.86 13.08
C ALA A 68 37.70 36.46 12.11
N ASN A 69 37.41 36.49 10.81
CA ASN A 69 38.32 37.02 9.79
C ASN A 69 38.13 38.51 9.50
N ILE A 70 36.96 39.08 9.80
CA ILE A 70 36.70 40.50 9.58
C ILE A 70 37.41 41.34 10.65
N ASP A 71 38.20 42.30 10.20
CA ASP A 71 38.90 43.25 11.08
C ASP A 71 37.89 44.28 11.65
N GLY A 72 37.49 44.08 12.91
CA GLY A 72 36.56 44.95 13.62
C GLY A 72 37.04 46.39 13.80
N GLU A 73 38.36 46.63 13.88
CA GLU A 73 38.92 47.99 13.93
C GLU A 73 38.73 48.70 12.58
N ASN A 74 38.99 48.00 11.47
CA ASN A 74 38.74 48.54 10.14
C ASN A 74 37.25 48.80 9.91
N LEU A 75 36.36 47.89 10.32
CA LEU A 75 34.91 48.06 10.22
C LEU A 75 34.44 49.30 10.99
N SER A 76 34.91 49.47 12.24
CA SER A 76 34.58 50.64 13.06
C SER A 76 35.02 51.94 12.41
N ARG A 77 36.25 51.97 11.87
CA ARG A 77 36.78 53.18 11.22
C ARG A 77 36.10 53.45 9.87
N LEU A 78 35.73 52.41 9.14
CA LEU A 78 34.94 52.52 7.90
C LEU A 78 33.57 53.12 8.20
N ALA A 79 32.87 52.65 9.24
CA ALA A 79 31.61 53.23 9.68
C ALA A 79 31.76 54.73 10.02
N ALA A 80 32.80 55.09 10.77
CA ALA A 80 33.03 56.47 11.22
C ALA A 80 33.39 57.44 10.08
N SER A 81 34.22 57.02 9.12
CA SER A 81 34.87 57.96 8.17
C SER A 81 34.66 57.64 6.69
N GLY A 82 34.17 56.45 6.35
CA GLY A 82 33.90 56.04 4.98
C GLY A 82 32.82 56.91 4.32
N LYS A 83 32.93 57.07 3.01
CA LYS A 83 31.99 57.86 2.19
C LYS A 83 31.41 57.01 1.08
N ALA A 84 30.13 57.25 0.78
CA ALA A 84 29.48 56.64 -0.36
C ALA A 84 30.06 57.21 -1.67
N ASN A 85 30.29 56.35 -2.66
CA ASN A 85 30.60 56.74 -4.03
C ASN A 85 29.30 56.94 -4.83
N LYS A 86 29.40 57.33 -6.10
CA LYS A 86 28.22 57.59 -6.95
C LYS A 86 27.34 56.36 -7.19
N ALA A 87 27.89 55.16 -7.01
CA ALA A 87 27.16 53.90 -7.18
C ALA A 87 26.43 53.46 -5.90
N GLY A 88 26.56 54.20 -4.79
CA GLY A 88 25.97 53.83 -3.50
C GLY A 88 26.84 52.88 -2.66
N PHE A 89 28.08 52.62 -3.06
CA PHE A 89 29.05 51.78 -2.32
C PHE A 89 30.20 52.63 -1.79
N SER A 90 31.40 52.09 -1.55
CA SER A 90 32.54 52.93 -1.12
C SER A 90 33.82 52.63 -1.90
N ASP A 91 34.57 53.69 -2.23
CA ASP A 91 35.92 53.57 -2.81
C ASP A 91 37.01 53.41 -1.73
N ASP A 92 36.62 53.42 -0.45
CA ASP A 92 37.51 53.31 0.70
C ASP A 92 38.34 52.01 0.66
N PRO A 93 39.67 52.05 0.87
CA PRO A 93 40.48 50.84 0.90
C PRO A 93 40.03 49.80 1.92
N ARG A 94 39.37 50.20 3.01
CA ARG A 94 38.82 49.29 4.03
C ARG A 94 37.61 48.52 3.49
N TYR A 95 36.72 49.21 2.78
CA TYR A 95 35.57 48.59 2.11
C TYR A 95 36.04 47.55 1.08
N LYS A 96 37.03 47.91 0.26
CA LYS A 96 37.60 46.99 -0.74
C LYS A 96 38.22 45.73 -0.12
N ARG A 97 38.98 45.88 0.99
CA ARG A 97 39.55 44.73 1.71
C ARG A 97 38.48 43.81 2.28
N GLU A 98 37.37 44.38 2.75
CA GLU A 98 36.23 43.62 3.27
C GLU A 98 35.52 42.87 2.14
N ILE A 99 35.32 43.50 0.97
CA ILE A 99 34.84 42.82 -0.25
C ILE A 99 35.78 41.67 -0.67
N ASP A 100 37.10 41.86 -0.64
CA ASP A 100 38.05 40.80 -0.97
C ASP A 100 37.94 39.60 0.00
N GLU A 101 37.65 39.85 1.29
CA GLU A 101 37.37 38.79 2.26
C GLU A 101 36.04 38.08 1.98
N PHE A 102 35.00 38.84 1.63
CA PHE A 102 33.70 38.29 1.25
C PHE A 102 33.79 37.38 0.02
N GLN A 103 34.59 37.77 -0.97
CA GLN A 103 34.87 36.93 -2.14
C GLN A 103 35.60 35.63 -1.76
N ARG A 104 36.52 35.67 -0.78
CA ARG A 104 37.17 34.45 -0.26
C ARG A 104 36.17 33.55 0.46
N ILE A 105 35.30 34.11 1.30
CA ILE A 105 34.24 33.36 1.98
C ILE A 105 33.33 32.69 0.95
N HIS A 106 32.86 33.42 -0.06
CA HIS A 106 32.02 32.90 -1.12
C HIS A 106 32.73 31.86 -2.00
N ALA A 107 34.05 31.99 -2.21
CA ALA A 107 34.81 30.96 -2.93
C ALA A 107 34.92 29.65 -2.14
N ILE A 108 34.92 29.71 -0.80
CA ILE A 108 34.97 28.53 0.09
C ILE A 108 33.58 27.91 0.26
N GLU A 109 32.56 28.73 0.49
CA GLU A 109 31.15 28.35 0.59
C GLU A 109 30.35 29.12 -0.48
N PRO A 110 30.18 28.56 -1.70
CA PRO A 110 29.50 29.23 -2.82
C PRO A 110 28.05 29.60 -2.57
N ARG A 111 27.42 29.03 -1.55
CA ARG A 111 26.06 29.39 -1.12
C ARG A 111 26.04 30.66 -0.27
N ALA A 112 27.16 31.01 0.37
CA ALA A 112 27.26 32.09 1.34
C ALA A 112 27.32 33.45 0.65
N TRP A 113 26.38 34.31 0.98
CA TRP A 113 26.40 35.71 0.60
C TRP A 113 26.60 36.59 1.84
N PRO A 114 27.84 36.99 2.13
CA PRO A 114 28.18 37.79 3.30
C PRO A 114 27.86 39.28 3.12
N TYR A 115 27.46 39.88 4.23
CA TYR A 115 27.32 41.32 4.41
C TYR A 115 27.63 41.72 5.84
N THR A 116 28.02 42.98 6.05
CA THR A 116 28.24 43.55 7.38
C THR A 116 27.37 44.76 7.63
N TYR A 117 27.07 44.97 8.92
CA TYR A 117 26.31 46.11 9.39
C TYR A 117 26.73 46.49 10.80
N VAL A 118 26.47 47.73 11.17
CA VAL A 118 26.79 48.28 12.49
C VAL A 118 25.54 48.84 13.15
N ARG A 119 25.64 49.11 14.45
CA ARG A 119 24.56 49.76 15.20
C ARG A 119 24.37 51.20 14.71
N GLY A 120 23.13 51.56 14.39
CA GLY A 120 22.69 52.92 14.07
C GLY A 120 22.46 53.77 15.31
N THR A 121 21.90 54.96 15.11
CA THR A 121 21.70 55.94 16.20
C THR A 121 20.30 55.87 16.80
N LYS A 122 19.32 55.38 16.03
CA LYS A 122 17.95 55.18 16.50
C LYS A 122 17.76 53.79 17.11
N GLU A 123 16.66 53.63 17.84
CA GLU A 123 16.30 52.34 18.43
C GLU A 123 16.11 51.26 17.35
N ASN A 124 16.80 50.14 17.52
CA ASN A 124 16.84 49.00 16.59
C ASN A 124 17.30 49.33 15.16
N GLU A 125 17.93 50.48 14.94
CA GLU A 125 18.48 50.86 13.63
C GLU A 125 19.82 50.17 13.41
N ILE A 126 19.98 49.56 12.25
CA ILE A 126 21.26 49.09 11.73
C ILE A 126 21.68 49.98 10.57
N VAL A 127 22.99 50.01 10.30
CA VAL A 127 23.56 50.70 9.15
C VAL A 127 24.36 49.70 8.34
N TRP A 128 24.04 49.55 7.07
CA TRP A 128 24.71 48.62 6.15
C TRP A 128 26.11 49.12 5.80
N MET A 129 27.12 48.25 5.94
CA MET A 129 28.52 48.60 5.70
C MET A 129 29.03 47.99 4.41
N THR A 130 28.92 46.68 4.23
CA THR A 130 29.46 46.02 3.05
C THR A 130 28.55 44.87 2.67
N ASP A 131 28.37 44.63 1.37
CA ASP A 131 27.54 43.54 0.84
C ASP A 131 28.23 42.97 -0.40
N LEU A 132 28.42 41.64 -0.43
CA LEU A 132 29.07 40.97 -1.56
C LEU A 132 28.31 41.17 -2.88
N TRP A 133 26.97 41.31 -2.85
CA TRP A 133 26.19 41.54 -4.07
C TRP A 133 26.59 42.81 -4.83
N SER A 134 27.26 43.76 -4.17
CA SER A 134 27.82 44.95 -4.81
C SER A 134 28.84 44.63 -5.92
N THR A 135 29.38 43.40 -5.93
CA THR A 135 30.34 42.93 -6.95
C THR A 135 29.69 42.17 -8.11
N THR A 136 28.38 41.93 -8.05
CA THR A 136 27.63 41.17 -9.07
C THR A 136 27.04 42.08 -10.15
N ASP A 137 26.63 41.48 -11.27
CA ASP A 137 25.95 42.23 -12.35
C ASP A 137 24.56 42.74 -11.93
N ASP A 138 23.92 42.11 -10.95
CA ASP A 138 22.62 42.51 -10.40
C ASP A 138 22.78 43.28 -9.07
N VAL A 139 23.49 44.41 -9.13
CA VAL A 139 23.76 45.29 -7.97
C VAL A 139 22.50 45.77 -7.25
N ARG A 140 21.31 45.64 -7.85
CA ARG A 140 20.02 46.01 -7.24
C ARG A 140 19.66 45.14 -6.04
N ARG A 141 20.27 43.95 -5.94
CA ARG A 141 20.12 43.05 -4.80
C ARG A 141 20.96 43.46 -3.60
N ALA A 142 21.99 44.28 -3.82
CA ALA A 142 22.89 44.74 -2.76
C ALA A 142 22.24 45.84 -1.93
N VAL A 143 22.45 45.80 -0.62
CA VAL A 143 22.20 46.97 0.23
C VAL A 143 23.28 48.03 0.00
N GLN A 144 22.90 49.32 0.03
CA GLN A 144 23.85 50.39 -0.22
C GLN A 144 24.67 50.72 1.04
N PHE A 145 25.89 51.20 0.83
CA PHE A 145 26.76 51.66 1.90
C PHE A 145 26.12 52.82 2.66
N LYS A 146 26.05 52.67 3.99
CA LYS A 146 25.44 53.62 4.93
C LYS A 146 23.92 53.77 4.82
N ASP A 147 23.24 52.92 4.07
CA ASP A 147 21.78 52.81 4.19
C ASP A 147 21.41 52.32 5.59
N THR A 148 20.32 52.88 6.13
CA THR A 148 19.83 52.52 7.45
C THR A 148 18.55 51.69 7.37
N PHE A 149 18.41 50.75 8.29
CA PHE A 149 17.24 49.88 8.38
C PHE A 149 16.83 49.69 9.84
N VAL A 150 15.56 49.88 10.16
CA VAL A 150 15.04 49.63 11.52
C VAL A 150 14.59 48.18 11.62
N SER A 151 15.42 47.34 12.22
CA SER A 151 15.15 45.92 12.38
C SER A 151 14.21 45.66 13.55
N LYS A 152 13.22 44.77 13.37
CA LYS A 152 12.35 44.29 14.46
C LYS A 152 12.70 42.86 14.91
N GLY A 153 13.85 42.32 14.49
CA GLY A 153 14.10 40.88 14.52
C GLY A 153 15.55 40.46 14.73
N ASN A 154 16.00 39.50 13.93
CA ASN A 154 17.26 38.79 14.16
C ASN A 154 18.50 39.62 13.81
N LEU A 155 18.41 40.53 12.83
CA LEU A 155 19.50 41.45 12.47
C LEU A 155 19.97 42.27 13.69
N TRP A 156 19.05 42.92 14.41
CA TRP A 156 19.41 43.70 15.61
C TRP A 156 20.03 42.84 16.71
N ARG A 157 19.45 41.66 16.97
CA ARG A 157 19.99 40.71 17.94
C ARG A 157 21.34 40.12 17.52
N GLY A 158 21.62 40.05 16.22
CA GLY A 158 22.88 39.62 15.63
C GLY A 158 24.07 40.48 16.04
N LEU A 159 23.82 41.75 16.41
CA LEU A 159 24.85 42.62 16.99
C LEU A 159 25.32 42.14 18.37
N THR A 160 24.51 41.41 19.15
CA THR A 160 24.89 41.04 20.51
C THR A 160 25.12 39.55 20.72
N GLN A 161 24.58 38.72 19.85
CA GLN A 161 24.63 37.26 19.98
C GLN A 161 24.44 36.59 18.62
N VAL A 162 24.91 35.36 18.51
CA VAL A 162 24.65 34.54 17.32
C VAL A 162 23.15 34.39 17.13
N GLN A 163 22.66 34.68 15.93
CA GLN A 163 21.26 34.55 15.57
C GLN A 163 21.12 33.74 14.29
N LEU A 164 20.02 33.00 14.20
CA LEU A 164 19.65 32.28 12.98
C LEU A 164 18.25 32.73 12.58
N ASN A 165 18.13 33.23 11.36
CA ASN A 165 16.87 33.51 10.70
C ASN A 165 16.60 32.48 9.62
N MET A 166 16.13 31.31 10.08
CA MET A 166 15.55 30.28 9.24
C MET A 166 14.21 29.97 9.90
N PRO A 167 13.10 29.79 9.16
CA PRO A 167 11.87 29.36 9.80
C PRO A 167 12.14 28.07 10.53
N ARG A 168 12.08 28.14 11.86
CA ARG A 168 11.78 26.96 12.62
C ARG A 168 10.43 26.50 12.10
N ASN A 169 10.36 25.25 11.66
CA ASN A 169 9.10 24.53 11.61
C ASN A 169 8.35 24.89 12.90
N ARG A 170 7.26 25.67 12.79
CA ARG A 170 6.74 26.47 13.90
C ARG A 170 6.58 25.59 15.13
N ARG A 171 7.40 25.83 16.15
CA ARG A 171 7.30 25.23 17.49
C ARG A 171 6.07 25.73 18.28
N GLY A 172 5.13 26.38 17.60
CA GLY A 172 3.98 27.09 18.17
C GLY A 172 2.84 27.34 17.18
N ALA A 173 2.78 26.62 16.05
CA ALA A 173 1.46 26.37 15.49
C ALA A 173 0.76 25.47 16.51
N ASP A 174 -0.44 25.83 16.95
CA ASP A 174 -1.22 24.99 17.84
C ASP A 174 -1.63 23.72 17.08
N LEU A 175 -0.70 22.75 17.04
CA LEU A 175 -0.89 21.48 16.38
C LEU A 175 -1.73 20.56 17.25
N SER A 176 -2.08 20.94 18.50
CA SER A 176 -2.87 20.11 19.40
C SER A 176 -4.22 19.73 18.80
N GLU A 177 -4.79 20.59 17.95
CA GLU A 177 -6.04 20.31 17.24
C GLU A 177 -5.86 19.40 16.01
N THR A 178 -4.65 19.32 15.46
CA THR A 178 -4.34 18.48 14.29
C THR A 178 -4.20 17.01 14.67
N PHE A 179 -4.42 16.11 13.71
CA PHE A 179 -4.25 14.67 13.89
C PHE A 179 -2.88 14.30 14.52
N TRP A 180 -1.81 15.01 14.13
CA TRP A 180 -0.45 14.76 14.61
C TRP A 180 -0.19 15.26 16.02
N GLY A 181 -0.74 16.42 16.42
CA GLY A 181 -0.62 16.89 17.80
C GLY A 181 -1.45 16.06 18.77
N ARG A 182 -2.60 15.51 18.34
CA ARG A 182 -3.38 14.54 19.13
C ARG A 182 -2.62 13.23 19.40
N LEU A 183 -1.67 12.87 18.52
CA LEU A 183 -0.76 11.72 18.68
C LEU A 183 0.50 12.04 19.50
N GLY A 184 0.65 13.27 20.02
CA GLY A 184 1.85 13.69 20.75
C GLY A 184 3.06 13.98 19.86
N LEU A 185 2.89 14.05 18.54
CA LEU A 185 3.94 14.28 17.55
C LEU A 185 4.01 15.77 17.16
N THR A 186 4.14 16.65 18.16
CA THR A 186 4.10 18.12 17.98
C THR A 186 5.30 18.68 17.20
N SER A 187 6.33 17.88 16.95
CA SER A 187 7.49 18.21 16.12
C SER A 187 7.25 17.99 14.61
N PHE A 188 6.09 17.46 14.23
CA PHE A 188 5.81 16.91 12.90
C PHE A 188 4.97 17.89 12.06
N ASN A 189 5.62 18.85 11.38
CA ASN A 189 4.98 19.74 10.40
C ASN A 189 5.73 19.76 9.05
N PRO A 190 5.53 18.78 8.16
CA PRO A 190 6.38 18.57 6.98
C PRO A 190 5.92 19.28 5.70
N LEU A 191 4.88 20.10 5.74
CA LEU A 191 4.45 20.95 4.61
C LEU A 191 4.84 22.43 4.79
N GLY A 192 5.55 22.77 5.87
CA GLY A 192 6.06 24.11 6.08
C GLY A 192 7.17 24.42 5.09
N ARG A 193 6.95 25.39 4.19
CA ARG A 193 8.06 25.96 3.40
C ARG A 193 9.07 26.59 4.36
N VAL A 194 10.35 26.35 4.10
CA VAL A 194 11.45 26.83 4.95
C VAL A 194 12.15 27.98 4.25
N GLY A 195 11.97 29.16 4.80
CA GLY A 195 12.56 30.44 4.40
C GLY A 195 11.69 31.59 4.92
N TYR A 196 12.28 32.68 5.38
CA TYR A 196 11.50 33.90 5.60
C TYR A 196 11.56 34.73 4.32
N GLU A 197 10.50 35.48 4.03
CA GLU A 197 10.43 36.38 2.88
C GLU A 197 10.55 37.81 3.40
N ASP A 198 11.51 38.56 2.89
CA ASP A 198 11.71 39.99 3.16
C ASP A 198 11.77 40.80 1.86
N GLU A 199 12.10 42.09 1.96
CA GLU A 199 12.16 43.01 0.82
C GLU A 199 13.25 42.64 -0.21
N TRP A 200 14.18 41.76 0.15
CA TRP A 200 15.30 41.34 -0.68
C TRP A 200 15.13 39.92 -1.24
N GLY A 201 14.20 39.10 -0.70
CA GLY A 201 13.86 37.79 -1.24
C GLY A 201 13.49 36.75 -0.18
N LYS A 202 13.68 35.46 -0.50
CA LYS A 202 13.55 34.37 0.47
C LYS A 202 14.92 33.86 0.84
N TRP A 203 15.22 33.82 2.13
CA TRP A 203 16.56 33.52 2.63
C TRP A 203 16.53 32.66 3.87
N VAL A 204 17.68 32.04 4.12
CA VAL A 204 18.04 31.55 5.44
C VAL A 204 19.34 32.22 5.83
N SER A 205 19.35 32.84 7.00
CA SER A 205 20.44 33.73 7.41
C SER A 205 21.01 33.36 8.77
N ALA A 206 22.31 33.50 8.94
CA ALA A 206 22.95 33.50 10.25
C ALA A 206 23.67 34.83 10.47
N TYR A 207 23.61 35.31 11.70
CA TYR A 207 24.26 36.54 12.13
C TYR A 207 25.23 36.24 13.24
N HIS A 208 26.40 36.87 13.17
CA HIS A 208 27.44 36.73 14.18
C HIS A 208 28.04 38.10 14.52
N PRO A 209 28.20 38.44 15.81
CA PRO A 209 28.81 39.70 16.20
C PRO A 209 30.29 39.73 15.80
N ILE A 210 30.75 40.90 15.37
CA ILE A 210 32.14 41.20 15.05
C ILE A 210 32.73 41.98 16.23
N LEU A 211 33.88 41.52 16.71
CA LEU A 211 34.57 42.08 17.86
C LEU A 211 35.79 42.87 17.42
N ASP A 212 36.10 43.95 18.13
CA ASP A 212 37.40 44.62 18.01
C ASP A 212 38.49 43.90 18.82
N SER A 213 39.72 44.43 18.75
CA SER A 213 40.87 43.92 19.50
C SER A 213 40.69 43.94 21.03
N LYS A 214 39.71 44.69 21.55
CA LYS A 214 39.38 44.81 22.97
C LYS A 214 38.20 43.90 23.37
N GLY A 215 37.69 43.09 22.45
CA GLY A 215 36.53 42.22 22.66
C GLY A 215 35.19 42.97 22.69
N GLN A 216 35.15 44.23 22.24
CA GLN A 216 33.91 45.00 22.15
C GLN A 216 33.22 44.72 20.83
N VAL A 217 31.90 44.57 20.87
CA VAL A 217 31.08 44.48 19.66
C VAL A 217 31.13 45.80 18.92
N VAL A 218 31.53 45.74 17.65
CA VAL A 218 31.61 46.90 16.77
C VAL A 218 30.67 46.80 15.56
N GLY A 219 30.16 45.62 15.27
CA GLY A 219 29.21 45.34 14.20
C GLY A 219 28.79 43.88 14.20
N ALA A 220 28.17 43.44 13.12
CA ALA A 220 27.86 42.04 12.87
C ALA A 220 28.05 41.70 11.40
N VAL A 221 28.35 40.43 11.13
CA VAL A 221 28.27 39.83 9.80
C VAL A 221 26.98 39.03 9.71
N GLY A 222 26.27 39.17 8.60
CA GLY A 222 25.23 38.26 8.16
C GLY A 222 25.73 37.41 7.01
N ILE A 223 25.39 36.13 7.03
CA ILE A 223 25.55 35.22 5.90
C ILE A 223 24.17 34.77 5.47
N ASP A 224 23.84 34.96 4.21
CA ASP A 224 22.59 34.47 3.61
C ASP A 224 22.88 33.32 2.66
N PHE A 225 22.05 32.27 2.72
CA PHE A 225 21.89 31.30 1.63
C PHE A 225 20.55 31.58 0.93
N THR A 226 20.53 31.43 -0.40
CA THR A 226 19.30 31.66 -1.18
C THR A 226 18.25 30.61 -0.82
N ALA A 227 16.98 31.00 -0.67
CA ALA A 227 15.94 29.98 -0.44
C ALA A 227 15.74 29.06 -1.64
N SER A 228 16.15 29.46 -2.86
CA SER A 228 16.19 28.56 -4.00
C SER A 228 17.07 27.35 -3.75
N GLU A 229 18.22 27.49 -3.07
CA GLU A 229 19.07 26.35 -2.71
C GLU A 229 18.37 25.42 -1.72
N VAL A 230 17.64 25.97 -0.76
CA VAL A 230 16.87 25.19 0.21
C VAL A 230 15.72 24.44 -0.50
N ASP A 231 15.00 25.12 -1.39
CA ASP A 231 13.92 24.54 -2.19
C ASP A 231 14.46 23.46 -3.15
N ASP A 232 15.62 23.67 -3.76
CA ASP A 232 16.27 22.70 -4.65
C ASP A 232 16.67 21.44 -3.90
N VAL A 233 17.22 21.58 -2.69
CA VAL A 233 17.52 20.44 -1.80
C VAL A 233 16.23 19.70 -1.43
N GLN A 234 15.16 20.40 -1.07
CA GLN A 234 13.87 19.76 -0.75
C GLN A 234 13.27 19.03 -1.96
N ASN A 235 13.27 19.65 -3.13
CA ASN A 235 12.76 19.07 -4.36
C ASN A 235 13.60 17.87 -4.82
N ALA A 236 14.92 17.94 -4.67
CA ALA A 236 15.81 16.81 -4.94
C ALA A 236 15.53 15.65 -4.00
N ILE A 237 15.37 15.90 -2.69
CA ILE A 237 14.97 14.89 -1.71
C ILE A 237 13.61 14.29 -2.10
N LEU A 238 12.62 15.13 -2.38
CA LEU A 238 11.28 14.66 -2.76
C LEU A 238 11.32 13.77 -4.00
N GLY A 239 12.01 14.19 -5.05
CA GLY A 239 12.12 13.45 -6.31
C GLY A 239 12.86 12.12 -6.14
N GLN A 240 13.99 12.11 -5.44
CA GLN A 240 14.77 10.89 -5.18
C GLN A 240 14.00 9.91 -4.30
N VAL A 241 13.39 10.38 -3.21
CA VAL A 241 12.58 9.55 -2.31
C VAL A 241 11.36 9.00 -3.07
N ALA A 242 10.67 9.83 -3.85
CA ALA A 242 9.52 9.39 -4.65
C ALA A 242 9.90 8.33 -5.67
N LEU A 243 11.03 8.48 -6.36
CA LEU A 243 11.51 7.50 -7.33
C LEU A 243 11.86 6.16 -6.67
N VAL A 244 12.59 6.17 -5.56
CA VAL A 244 12.94 4.95 -4.82
C VAL A 244 11.69 4.27 -4.27
N PHE A 245 10.78 5.01 -3.65
CA PHE A 245 9.53 4.47 -3.13
C PHE A 245 8.66 3.93 -4.28
N ALA A 246 8.56 4.61 -5.42
CA ALA A 246 7.83 4.11 -6.57
C ALA A 246 8.40 2.76 -7.07
N MET A 247 9.73 2.63 -7.17
CA MET A 247 10.35 1.35 -7.56
C MET A 247 10.05 0.23 -6.57
N VAL A 248 10.21 0.48 -5.27
CA VAL A 248 9.92 -0.52 -4.23
C VAL A 248 8.45 -0.89 -4.21
N TYR A 249 7.55 0.08 -4.38
CA TYR A 249 6.12 -0.15 -4.47
C TYR A 249 5.76 -1.00 -5.70
N LEU A 250 6.38 -0.75 -6.86
CA LEU A 250 6.18 -1.56 -8.07
C LEU A 250 6.65 -2.99 -7.88
N VAL A 251 7.82 -3.20 -7.26
CA VAL A 251 8.32 -4.54 -6.94
C VAL A 251 7.36 -5.26 -5.99
N LEU A 252 6.90 -4.59 -4.94
CA LEU A 252 5.96 -5.15 -3.97
C LEU A 252 4.60 -5.46 -4.64
N PHE A 253 4.09 -4.56 -5.47
CA PHE A 253 2.86 -4.77 -6.23
C PHE A 253 2.96 -6.00 -7.14
N PHE A 254 4.07 -6.16 -7.85
CA PHE A 254 4.30 -7.30 -8.72
C PHE A 254 4.43 -8.61 -7.93
N LEU A 255 5.12 -8.57 -6.78
CA LEU A 255 5.21 -9.70 -5.86
C LEU A 255 3.82 -10.11 -5.37
N VAL A 256 3.01 -9.17 -4.90
CA VAL A 256 1.62 -9.41 -4.47
C VAL A 256 0.77 -9.95 -5.62
N TYR A 257 0.97 -9.45 -6.84
CA TYR A 257 0.27 -9.92 -8.03
C TYR A 257 0.59 -11.38 -8.39
N ILE A 258 1.86 -11.77 -8.29
CA ILE A 258 2.32 -13.16 -8.48
C ILE A 258 1.74 -14.04 -7.37
N VAL A 259 2.00 -13.70 -6.11
CA VAL A 259 1.60 -14.50 -4.93
C VAL A 259 0.08 -14.68 -4.89
N SER A 260 -0.68 -13.62 -5.17
CA SER A 260 -2.14 -13.69 -5.27
C SER A 260 -2.58 -14.73 -6.31
N GLY A 261 -1.93 -14.78 -7.48
CA GLY A 261 -2.21 -15.78 -8.52
C GLY A 261 -1.82 -17.20 -8.12
N VAL A 262 -0.66 -17.36 -7.46
CA VAL A 262 -0.16 -18.66 -6.97
C VAL A 262 -1.10 -19.25 -5.92
N LEU A 263 -1.60 -18.44 -4.98
CA LEU A 263 -2.48 -18.90 -3.90
C LEU A 263 -3.92 -19.12 -4.34
N THR A 264 -4.50 -18.20 -5.12
CA THR A 264 -5.95 -18.28 -5.42
C THR A 264 -6.30 -19.28 -6.50
N ARG A 265 -5.42 -19.51 -7.47
CA ARG A 265 -5.73 -20.42 -8.59
C ARG A 265 -5.99 -21.86 -8.11
N PRO A 266 -5.14 -22.52 -7.30
CA PRO A 266 -5.40 -23.86 -6.80
C PRO A 266 -6.69 -23.95 -5.99
N ILE A 267 -6.96 -22.96 -5.12
CA ILE A 267 -8.18 -22.91 -4.32
C ILE A 267 -9.42 -22.91 -5.23
N THR A 268 -9.45 -22.04 -6.25
CA THR A 268 -10.60 -21.98 -7.18
C THR A 268 -10.80 -23.28 -7.98
N VAL A 269 -9.72 -23.98 -8.33
CA VAL A 269 -9.80 -25.26 -9.05
C VAL A 269 -10.30 -26.37 -8.12
N LEU A 270 -9.81 -26.44 -6.89
CA LEU A 270 -10.28 -27.39 -5.88
C LEU A 270 -11.76 -27.15 -5.54
N THR A 271 -12.19 -25.90 -5.40
CA THR A 271 -13.61 -25.55 -5.18
C THR A 271 -14.48 -26.04 -6.33
N ALA A 272 -14.10 -25.78 -7.59
CA ALA A 272 -14.87 -26.20 -8.75
C ALA A 272 -14.93 -27.74 -8.89
N ALA A 273 -13.84 -28.45 -8.57
CA ALA A 273 -13.84 -29.91 -8.57
C ALA A 273 -14.71 -30.47 -7.43
N ALA A 274 -14.70 -29.85 -6.25
CA ALA A 274 -15.56 -30.24 -5.14
C ALA A 274 -17.06 -30.01 -5.46
N GLU A 275 -17.40 -28.93 -6.16
CA GLU A 275 -18.77 -28.70 -6.67
C GLU A 275 -19.24 -29.85 -7.57
N LYS A 276 -18.39 -30.31 -8.52
CA LYS A 276 -18.72 -31.46 -9.39
C LYS A 276 -18.91 -32.78 -8.63
N VAL A 277 -18.11 -33.01 -7.60
CA VAL A 277 -18.31 -34.17 -6.71
C VAL A 277 -19.66 -34.08 -5.99
N GLY A 278 -20.06 -32.88 -5.57
CA GLY A 278 -21.39 -32.62 -5.02
C GLY A 278 -22.53 -32.90 -5.99
N ASP A 279 -22.29 -32.68 -7.29
CA ASP A 279 -23.22 -33.01 -8.38
C ASP A 279 -23.18 -34.50 -8.80
N GLY A 280 -22.39 -35.34 -8.14
CA GLY A 280 -22.29 -36.78 -8.37
C GLY A 280 -21.22 -37.22 -9.39
N ASP A 281 -20.38 -36.30 -9.88
CA ASP A 281 -19.22 -36.63 -10.72
C ASP A 281 -17.99 -36.92 -9.85
N TYR A 282 -17.83 -38.18 -9.46
CA TYR A 282 -16.73 -38.65 -8.61
C TYR A 282 -15.39 -38.86 -9.34
N ASN A 283 -15.32 -38.63 -10.65
CA ASN A 283 -14.09 -38.86 -11.43
C ASN A 283 -13.13 -37.67 -11.37
N GLN A 284 -13.08 -36.96 -10.24
CA GLN A 284 -12.18 -35.82 -10.04
C GLN A 284 -10.86 -36.27 -9.42
N ASP A 285 -9.74 -35.91 -10.05
CA ASP A 285 -8.39 -36.13 -9.53
C ASP A 285 -7.81 -34.80 -9.00
N PHE A 286 -8.07 -34.53 -7.72
CA PHE A 286 -7.61 -33.30 -7.05
C PHE A 286 -6.08 -33.20 -7.02
N GLY A 287 -5.37 -34.34 -6.93
CA GLY A 287 -3.90 -34.40 -6.88
C GLY A 287 -3.24 -33.98 -8.18
N ARG A 288 -3.82 -34.31 -9.34
CA ARG A 288 -3.32 -33.88 -10.66
C ARG A 288 -3.73 -32.45 -11.01
N LEU A 289 -4.85 -31.97 -10.48
CA LEU A 289 -5.35 -30.61 -10.68
C LEU A 289 -4.48 -29.55 -9.98
N VAL A 290 -3.90 -29.90 -8.83
CA VAL A 290 -2.91 -29.06 -8.15
C VAL A 290 -1.52 -29.51 -8.62
N ARG A 291 -0.91 -28.76 -9.56
CA ARG A 291 0.50 -29.00 -9.94
C ARG A 291 1.35 -29.05 -8.68
N VAL A 292 2.02 -30.18 -8.44
CA VAL A 292 2.89 -30.50 -7.29
C VAL A 292 4.17 -29.64 -7.31
N ARG A 293 4.02 -28.31 -7.26
CA ARG A 293 5.15 -27.38 -7.24
C ARG A 293 5.42 -26.84 -5.85
N THR A 294 4.46 -26.94 -4.93
CA THR A 294 4.59 -26.55 -3.53
C THR A 294 4.12 -27.69 -2.63
N ARG A 295 4.89 -28.05 -1.59
CA ARG A 295 4.48 -29.00 -0.54
C ARG A 295 3.85 -28.22 0.62
N ASP A 296 2.74 -27.56 0.33
CA ASP A 296 2.05 -26.66 1.26
C ASP A 296 0.67 -27.21 1.65
N GLU A 297 -0.07 -26.44 2.44
CA GLU A 297 -1.40 -26.76 2.95
C GLU A 297 -2.42 -27.05 1.82
N ILE A 298 -2.19 -26.53 0.61
CA ILE A 298 -3.06 -26.79 -0.54
C ILE A 298 -2.95 -28.25 -0.99
N VAL A 299 -1.76 -28.85 -0.93
CA VAL A 299 -1.57 -30.27 -1.25
C VAL A 299 -2.25 -31.14 -0.20
N VAL A 300 -2.13 -30.79 1.07
CA VAL A 300 -2.82 -31.50 2.15
C VAL A 300 -4.33 -31.44 1.94
N LEU A 301 -4.89 -30.27 1.60
CA LEU A 301 -6.32 -30.12 1.30
C LEU A 301 -6.75 -30.98 0.11
N ALA A 302 -5.96 -31.02 -0.97
CA ALA A 302 -6.25 -31.84 -2.14
C ALA A 302 -6.28 -33.34 -1.80
N GLN A 303 -5.36 -33.81 -0.96
CA GLN A 303 -5.33 -35.20 -0.49
C GLN A 303 -6.56 -35.56 0.36
N VAL A 304 -6.94 -34.67 1.29
CA VAL A 304 -8.13 -34.86 2.12
C VAL A 304 -9.40 -34.91 1.26
N LEU A 305 -9.55 -34.00 0.30
CA LEU A 305 -10.70 -34.00 -0.63
C LEU A 305 -10.74 -35.26 -1.51
N THR A 306 -9.58 -35.78 -1.93
CA THR A 306 -9.49 -37.05 -2.67
C THR A 306 -10.02 -38.20 -1.83
N GLY A 307 -9.53 -38.36 -0.60
CA GLY A 307 -9.98 -39.43 0.30
C GLY A 307 -11.46 -39.31 0.69
N MET A 308 -12.00 -38.08 0.77
CA MET A 308 -13.44 -37.88 0.95
C MET A 308 -14.25 -38.34 -0.26
N THR A 309 -13.81 -37.98 -1.47
CA THR A 309 -14.48 -38.32 -2.73
C THR A 309 -14.57 -39.83 -2.93
N GLU A 310 -13.48 -40.56 -2.64
CA GLU A 310 -13.44 -42.02 -2.69
C GLU A 310 -14.45 -42.66 -1.73
N LYS A 311 -14.46 -42.20 -0.46
CA LYS A 311 -15.41 -42.72 0.55
C LYS A 311 -16.86 -42.42 0.21
N VAL A 312 -17.16 -41.25 -0.36
CA VAL A 312 -18.52 -40.89 -0.81
C VAL A 312 -18.93 -41.78 -1.98
N ARG A 313 -18.06 -41.96 -2.97
CA ARG A 313 -18.30 -42.86 -4.11
C ARG A 313 -18.58 -44.29 -3.66
N GLU A 314 -17.79 -44.81 -2.71
CA GLU A 314 -17.99 -46.15 -2.15
C GLU A 314 -19.33 -46.28 -1.42
N ARG A 315 -19.68 -45.30 -0.58
CA ARG A 315 -20.98 -45.29 0.12
C ARG A 315 -22.15 -45.25 -0.85
N GLU A 316 -22.10 -44.41 -1.89
CA GLU A 316 -23.18 -44.36 -2.88
C GLU A 316 -23.29 -45.67 -3.69
N GLN A 317 -22.16 -46.28 -4.05
CA GLN A 317 -22.15 -47.58 -4.73
C GLN A 317 -22.74 -48.69 -3.85
N SER A 318 -22.41 -48.72 -2.54
CA SER A 318 -23.02 -49.66 -1.59
C SER A 318 -24.53 -49.45 -1.49
N LEU A 319 -24.95 -48.20 -1.27
CA LEU A 319 -26.35 -47.84 -1.14
C LEU A 319 -27.16 -48.20 -2.40
N ARG A 320 -26.59 -47.98 -3.60
CA ARG A 320 -27.22 -48.39 -4.86
C ARG A 320 -27.37 -49.91 -4.99
N ARG A 321 -26.39 -50.69 -4.53
CA ARG A 321 -26.48 -52.16 -4.51
C ARG A 321 -27.56 -52.63 -3.55
N GLU A 322 -27.59 -52.10 -2.34
CA GLU A 322 -28.64 -52.42 -1.35
C GLU A 322 -30.03 -52.09 -1.88
N VAL A 323 -30.21 -50.92 -2.51
CA VAL A 323 -31.50 -50.55 -3.14
C VAL A 323 -31.86 -51.48 -4.30
N LEU A 324 -30.89 -51.93 -5.11
CA LEU A 324 -31.13 -52.89 -6.18
C LEU A 324 -31.54 -54.27 -5.63
N GLU A 325 -30.86 -54.75 -4.60
CA GLU A 325 -31.20 -56.01 -3.92
C GLU A 325 -32.61 -55.95 -3.32
N LEU A 326 -32.93 -54.90 -2.57
CA LEU A 326 -34.27 -54.67 -2.01
C LEU A 326 -35.34 -54.62 -3.11
N ARG A 327 -35.04 -54.02 -4.26
CA ARG A 327 -35.98 -53.96 -5.38
C ARG A 327 -36.24 -55.35 -5.98
N ILE A 328 -35.20 -56.16 -6.14
CA ILE A 328 -35.31 -57.55 -6.62
C ILE A 328 -36.14 -58.39 -5.65
N GLU A 329 -35.89 -58.26 -4.34
CA GLU A 329 -36.62 -58.98 -3.29
C GLU A 329 -38.11 -58.60 -3.31
N ILE A 330 -38.44 -57.29 -3.38
CA ILE A 330 -39.82 -56.82 -3.47
C ILE A 330 -40.52 -57.33 -4.74
N ASP A 331 -39.83 -57.33 -5.89
CA ASP A 331 -40.38 -57.82 -7.15
C ASP A 331 -40.63 -59.34 -7.11
N GLN A 332 -39.75 -60.11 -6.47
CA GLN A 332 -39.96 -61.54 -6.22
C GLN A 332 -41.15 -61.78 -5.30
N ALA A 333 -41.22 -61.09 -4.16
CA ALA A 333 -42.34 -61.21 -3.23
C ALA A 333 -43.69 -60.84 -3.89
N LYS A 334 -43.70 -59.82 -4.75
CA LYS A 334 -44.89 -59.47 -5.57
C LYS A 334 -45.26 -60.57 -6.56
N LYS A 335 -44.28 -61.14 -7.28
CA LYS A 335 -44.53 -62.25 -8.20
C LYS A 335 -45.09 -63.47 -7.48
N GLU A 336 -44.52 -63.85 -6.34
CA GLU A 336 -45.03 -64.95 -5.53
C GLU A 336 -46.47 -64.71 -5.07
N LYS A 337 -46.79 -63.48 -4.63
CA LYS A 337 -48.15 -63.11 -4.28
C LYS A 337 -49.12 -63.20 -5.46
N GLN A 338 -48.74 -62.74 -6.64
CA GLN A 338 -49.56 -62.84 -7.86
C GLN A 338 -49.75 -64.29 -8.31
N VAL A 339 -48.70 -65.12 -8.24
CA VAL A 339 -48.81 -66.55 -8.53
C VAL A 339 -49.78 -67.22 -7.57
N LYS A 340 -49.69 -66.91 -6.27
CA LYS A 340 -50.61 -67.44 -5.26
C LYS A 340 -52.06 -67.02 -5.54
N GLU A 341 -52.28 -65.75 -5.90
CA GLU A 341 -53.60 -65.25 -6.28
C GLU A 341 -54.17 -65.98 -7.50
N ILE A 342 -53.36 -66.22 -8.55
CA ILE A 342 -53.77 -67.02 -9.72
C ILE A 342 -54.08 -68.48 -9.35
N VAL A 343 -53.26 -69.11 -8.50
CA VAL A 343 -53.50 -70.49 -8.03
C VAL A 343 -54.77 -70.59 -7.21
N ASP A 344 -55.12 -69.53 -6.47
CA ASP A 344 -56.33 -69.45 -5.65
C ASP A 344 -57.58 -69.03 -6.44
N THR A 345 -57.46 -68.61 -7.72
CA THR A 345 -58.63 -68.37 -8.57
C THR A 345 -59.34 -69.67 -8.97
N ASP A 346 -60.66 -69.57 -9.15
CA ASP A 346 -61.52 -70.70 -9.51
C ASP A 346 -61.07 -71.41 -10.80
N PHE A 347 -60.40 -70.71 -11.72
CA PHE A 347 -59.84 -71.27 -12.95
C PHE A 347 -58.84 -72.40 -12.69
N PHE A 348 -57.93 -72.26 -11.73
CA PHE A 348 -56.89 -73.26 -11.44
C PHE A 348 -57.47 -74.47 -10.69
N ARG A 349 -58.47 -74.23 -9.82
CA ARG A 349 -59.23 -75.30 -9.15
C ARG A 349 -59.98 -76.15 -10.18
N ASP A 350 -60.62 -75.52 -11.15
CA ASP A 350 -61.38 -76.19 -12.20
C ASP A 350 -60.47 -77.02 -13.12
N LEU A 351 -59.29 -76.48 -13.49
CA LEU A 351 -58.28 -77.20 -14.27
C LEU A 351 -57.79 -78.48 -13.56
N LYS A 352 -57.56 -78.40 -12.24
CA LYS A 352 -57.12 -79.54 -11.42
C LYS A 352 -58.23 -80.61 -11.32
N GLY A 353 -59.49 -80.19 -11.21
CA GLY A 353 -60.66 -81.08 -11.28
C GLY A 353 -60.74 -81.81 -12.63
N LYS A 354 -60.51 -81.10 -13.74
CA LYS A 354 -60.56 -81.67 -15.09
C LYS A 354 -59.41 -82.64 -15.40
N ALA A 355 -58.22 -82.39 -14.85
CA ALA A 355 -57.10 -83.34 -14.94
C ALA A 355 -57.33 -84.61 -14.10
N ALA A 356 -57.93 -84.47 -12.92
CA ALA A 356 -58.29 -85.60 -12.07
C ALA A 356 -59.34 -86.52 -12.72
N SER A 357 -60.35 -85.93 -13.38
CA SER A 357 -61.36 -86.71 -14.11
C SER A 357 -60.78 -87.43 -15.34
N MET A 358 -59.79 -86.86 -16.02
CA MET A 358 -59.05 -87.56 -17.08
C MET A 358 -58.21 -88.73 -16.57
N ARG A 359 -57.55 -88.60 -15.40
CA ARG A 359 -56.80 -89.70 -14.79
C ARG A 359 -57.71 -90.81 -14.27
N ALA A 360 -58.85 -90.48 -13.68
CA ALA A 360 -59.83 -91.48 -13.27
C ALA A 360 -60.38 -92.27 -14.48
N ARG A 361 -60.49 -91.63 -15.65
CA ARG A 361 -60.85 -92.28 -16.92
C ARG A 361 -59.79 -93.22 -17.48
N ALA A 362 -58.51 -93.04 -17.13
CA ALA A 362 -57.42 -93.90 -17.58
C ALA A 362 -57.23 -95.16 -16.70
N SER A 363 -57.89 -95.24 -15.54
CA SER A 363 -57.68 -96.30 -14.53
C SER A 363 -58.81 -97.34 -14.43
N GLN A 364 -59.76 -97.41 -15.38
CA GLN A 364 -60.80 -98.45 -15.42
C GLN A 364 -60.39 -99.63 -16.36
N PRO A 365 -60.37 -100.90 -15.89
CA PRO A 365 -60.19 -102.07 -16.76
C PRO A 365 -61.46 -102.37 -17.59
N ARG A 366 -61.30 -102.66 -18.88
CA ARG A 366 -62.35 -103.19 -19.77
C ARG A 366 -62.63 -104.66 -19.42
N ALA A 367 -63.90 -104.99 -19.16
CA ALA A 367 -64.41 -106.35 -19.23
C ALA A 367 -64.70 -106.68 -20.70
N ASP A 368 -64.40 -107.92 -21.14
CA ASP A 368 -65.03 -108.46 -22.34
C ASP A 368 -65.20 -109.97 -22.28
N GLU A 369 -66.31 -110.40 -22.90
CA GLU A 369 -66.96 -111.70 -22.90
C GLU A 369 -66.27 -112.78 -23.73
N SER A 370 -66.73 -114.01 -23.46
CA SER A 370 -66.42 -115.34 -23.98
C SER A 370 -66.53 -115.53 -25.50
N ASP A 371 -65.72 -116.47 -26.04
CA ASP A 371 -66.09 -117.26 -27.22
C ASP A 371 -65.59 -118.72 -27.12
N THR A 372 -66.39 -119.60 -27.69
CA THR A 372 -66.57 -121.05 -27.51
C THR A 372 -65.61 -122.00 -28.28
N ASP A 373 -65.20 -123.11 -27.61
CA ASP A 373 -65.32 -124.57 -27.92
C ASP A 373 -65.09 -125.14 -29.36
N PRO A 374 -65.01 -126.48 -29.66
CA PRO A 374 -64.52 -127.70 -28.97
C PRO A 374 -63.55 -128.58 -29.82
N ARG A 375 -62.98 -129.64 -29.22
CA ARG A 375 -62.89 -131.08 -29.67
C ARG A 375 -61.59 -131.76 -29.15
N GLU A 376 -61.67 -132.69 -28.18
CA GLU A 376 -61.82 -134.18 -28.30
C GLU A 376 -60.48 -134.94 -28.54
N PRO A 377 -60.37 -136.27 -28.29
CA PRO A 377 -60.47 -137.05 -27.05
C PRO A 377 -59.17 -137.82 -26.69
N SER A 378 -59.24 -138.58 -25.59
CA SER A 378 -58.24 -139.43 -24.90
C SER A 378 -57.45 -140.45 -25.75
N PRO A 379 -56.44 -141.12 -25.16
CA PRO A 379 -56.68 -142.32 -24.32
C PRO A 379 -56.34 -142.16 -22.84
#